data_AF-A0A6G0VHU1-F1
#
_entry.id   AF-A0A6G0VHU1-F1
#
_cell.length_a   1.000
_cell.length_b   1.000
_cell.length_c   1.000
_cell.angle_alpha   90.00
_cell.angle_beta   90.00
_cell.angle_gamma   90.00
#
_symmetry.space_group_name_H-M   'P 1'
#
loop_
_entity.id
_entity.type
_entity.pdbx_description
1 polymer ?
#
loop_
_entity_poly.entity_id
_entity_poly.type
_entity_poly.pdbx_seq_one_letter_code
_entity_poly.pdbx_strand_id
1 'polypeptide(L)'
;KNNTSTRLNVNENCTSTICREIDIIVSRLSKNADSLILDVDNNICEQLNSTINKFLGGKRINFSQKSSYTTRVNAAVISFNSREYLRAIKKHVTNTSPDKRNVCQKRRKILKTIPKTAKTYKKSTTADKYYGNADELDNIRSINNQDLINEMNAFIRVLDDVDRSNIEIETRDQAVSEKWKRERLSRLTASNFGRICKMRPSTSCKNTVYSILYNNFSCKSVEYGRDMENIAKQYFEDMYNFQIVSCGLFIDMEYSFLAASPDGIIDNNAIVEIKAPYAAKDTLNINE
;
A
#
# COMPACT_ATOMS: atom_id res chain seq x y z
N LYS A 1 -41.14 8.66 42.31
CA LYS A 1 -41.40 7.38 41.59
C LYS A 1 -40.06 6.90 41.05
N ASN A 2 -39.62 5.77 41.58
CA ASN A 2 -38.30 5.18 41.43
C ASN A 2 -38.00 4.82 39.98
N ASN A 3 -36.76 5.04 39.53
CA ASN A 3 -35.99 3.96 38.91
C ASN A 3 -34.50 4.25 39.04
N THR A 4 -33.93 3.58 40.03
CA THR A 4 -32.53 3.31 40.29
C THR A 4 -31.85 2.73 39.05
N SER A 5 -30.88 3.45 38.48
CA SER A 5 -29.95 2.88 37.52
C SER A 5 -28.86 2.14 38.31
N THR A 6 -29.10 0.85 38.54
CA THR A 6 -28.13 -0.08 39.09
C THR A 6 -26.93 -0.18 38.14
N ARG A 7 -25.83 0.43 38.57
CA ARG A 7 -24.49 0.27 38.01
C ARG A 7 -24.09 -1.20 38.19
N LEU A 8 -24.20 -2.00 37.13
CA LEU A 8 -23.66 -3.35 37.12
C LEU A 8 -22.14 -3.26 37.11
N ASN A 9 -21.54 -3.59 38.26
CA ASN A 9 -20.17 -4.09 38.33
C ASN A 9 -20.11 -5.35 37.46
N VAL A 10 -19.34 -5.29 36.38
CA VAL A 10 -18.80 -6.51 35.76
C VAL A 10 -17.31 -6.49 36.04
N ASN A 11 -16.96 -7.17 37.13
CA ASN A 11 -15.60 -7.56 37.46
C ASN A 11 -15.07 -8.50 36.36
N GLU A 12 -13.84 -8.22 35.96
CA GLU A 12 -12.70 -9.13 35.86
C GLU A 12 -12.89 -10.49 35.15
N ASN A 13 -12.04 -10.65 34.12
CA ASN A 13 -11.37 -11.89 33.74
C ASN A 13 -12.22 -13.00 33.10
N CYS A 14 -12.73 -12.74 31.89
CA CYS A 14 -12.86 -13.79 30.86
C CYS A 14 -12.98 -13.18 29.46
N THR A 15 -11.91 -12.60 28.92
CA THR A 15 -11.83 -12.36 27.46
C THR A 15 -11.52 -13.68 26.78
N SER A 16 -12.51 -14.57 26.74
CA SER A 16 -12.43 -15.78 25.92
C SER A 16 -12.25 -15.36 24.45
N THR A 17 -11.44 -16.09 23.71
CA THR A 17 -11.18 -15.88 22.26
C THR A 17 -12.50 -15.71 21.48
N ILE A 18 -13.53 -16.41 21.93
CA ILE A 18 -14.91 -16.36 21.42
C ILE A 18 -15.56 -14.99 21.59
N CYS A 19 -15.42 -14.32 22.74
CA CYS A 19 -15.98 -12.98 22.94
C CYS A 19 -15.35 -11.97 21.96
N ARG A 20 -14.03 -12.08 21.74
CA ARG A 20 -13.32 -11.25 20.77
C ARG A 20 -13.75 -11.53 19.32
N GLU A 21 -13.99 -12.79 18.98
CA GLU A 21 -14.53 -13.17 17.66
C GLU A 21 -15.95 -12.64 17.45
N ILE A 22 -16.80 -12.71 18.48
CA ILE A 22 -18.17 -12.17 18.44
C ILE A 22 -18.13 -10.65 18.22
N ASP A 23 -17.27 -9.92 18.93
CA ASP A 23 -17.12 -8.47 18.74
C ASP A 23 -16.60 -8.11 17.34
N ILE A 24 -15.70 -8.91 16.78
CA ILE A 24 -15.22 -8.76 15.40
C ILE A 24 -16.37 -8.98 14.40
N ILE A 25 -17.23 -9.97 14.62
CA ILE A 25 -18.37 -10.26 13.73
C ILE A 25 -19.41 -9.14 13.82
N VAL A 26 -19.77 -8.71 15.02
CA VAL A 26 -20.78 -7.66 15.25
C VAL A 26 -20.30 -6.32 14.69
N SER A 27 -19.03 -5.98 14.86
CA SER A 27 -18.45 -4.74 14.28
C SER A 27 -18.36 -4.78 12.76
N ARG A 28 -18.18 -5.95 12.14
CA ARG A 28 -18.26 -6.10 10.67
C ARG A 28 -19.69 -5.96 10.17
N LEU A 29 -20.66 -6.52 10.89
CA LEU A 29 -22.07 -6.42 10.53
C LEU A 29 -22.55 -4.96 10.60
N SER A 30 -22.26 -4.26 11.70
CA SER A 30 -22.68 -2.87 11.89
C SER A 30 -22.09 -1.93 10.84
N LYS A 31 -20.81 -2.09 10.51
CA LYS A 31 -20.13 -1.25 9.50
C LYS A 31 -20.68 -1.44 8.08
N ASN A 32 -21.21 -2.61 7.76
CA ASN A 32 -21.75 -2.92 6.43
C ASN A 32 -23.29 -2.90 6.39
N ALA A 33 -23.95 -2.52 7.48
CA ALA A 33 -25.41 -2.57 7.62
C ALA A 33 -26.11 -1.73 6.53
N ASP A 34 -25.63 -0.52 6.26
CA ASP A 34 -26.23 0.35 5.24
C ASP A 34 -26.14 -0.27 3.82
N SER A 35 -24.99 -0.89 3.48
CA SER A 35 -24.82 -1.58 2.19
C SER A 35 -25.65 -2.85 2.07
N LEU A 36 -25.82 -3.59 3.17
CA LEU A 36 -26.67 -4.79 3.25
C LEU A 36 -28.16 -4.44 3.13
N ILE A 37 -28.58 -3.33 3.76
CA ILE A 37 -29.96 -2.83 3.71
C ILE A 37 -30.32 -2.36 2.29
N LEU A 38 -29.36 -1.74 1.59
CA LEU A 38 -29.56 -1.18 0.26
C LEU A 38 -29.34 -2.19 -0.89
N ASP A 39 -28.95 -3.43 -0.59
CA ASP A 39 -28.64 -4.52 -1.56
C ASP A 39 -27.75 -4.06 -2.74
N VAL A 40 -26.85 -3.12 -2.48
CA VAL A 40 -25.93 -2.57 -3.48
C VAL A 40 -24.69 -3.44 -3.55
N ASP A 41 -24.70 -4.43 -4.45
CA ASP A 41 -23.52 -5.23 -4.74
C ASP A 41 -22.65 -4.56 -5.84
N ASN A 42 -21.47 -4.06 -5.46
CA ASN A 42 -20.44 -3.67 -6.45
C ASN A 42 -19.97 -4.87 -7.31
N ASN A 43 -20.44 -6.07 -6.99
CA ASN A 43 -20.07 -7.34 -7.58
C ASN A 43 -20.21 -7.35 -9.11
N ILE A 44 -21.33 -6.87 -9.66
CA ILE A 44 -21.53 -6.87 -11.12
C ILE A 44 -20.57 -5.89 -11.83
N CYS A 45 -20.40 -4.69 -11.27
CA CYS A 45 -19.48 -3.68 -11.79
C CYS A 45 -18.02 -4.16 -11.71
N GLU A 46 -17.62 -4.76 -10.59
CA GLU A 46 -16.30 -5.34 -10.41
C GLU A 46 -16.04 -6.54 -11.35
N GLN A 47 -17.04 -7.40 -11.54
CA GLN A 47 -16.96 -8.52 -12.49
C GLN A 47 -16.84 -8.03 -13.95
N LEU A 48 -17.61 -7.01 -14.33
CA LEU A 48 -17.51 -6.41 -15.66
C LEU A 48 -16.13 -5.76 -15.85
N ASN A 49 -15.64 -5.01 -14.86
CA ASN A 49 -14.33 -4.36 -14.91
C ASN A 49 -13.18 -5.39 -14.98
N SER A 50 -13.29 -6.50 -14.25
CA SER A 50 -12.36 -7.64 -14.36
C SER A 50 -12.35 -8.23 -15.77
N THR A 51 -13.53 -8.34 -16.40
CA THR A 51 -13.66 -8.80 -17.79
C THR A 51 -13.02 -7.82 -18.77
N ILE A 52 -13.30 -6.52 -18.65
CA ILE A 52 -12.67 -5.46 -19.46
C ILE A 52 -11.14 -5.51 -19.35
N ASN A 53 -10.60 -5.65 -18.14
CA ASN A 53 -9.15 -5.74 -17.92
C ASN A 53 -8.50 -6.95 -18.62
N LYS A 54 -9.20 -8.09 -18.72
CA LYS A 54 -8.72 -9.24 -19.50
C LYS A 54 -8.64 -8.93 -20.99
N PHE A 55 -9.64 -8.26 -21.55
CA PHE A 55 -9.64 -7.85 -22.97
C PHE A 55 -8.60 -6.76 -23.26
N LEU A 56 -8.31 -5.88 -22.29
CA LEU A 56 -7.25 -4.87 -22.40
C LEU A 56 -5.84 -5.45 -22.22
N GLY A 57 -5.70 -6.66 -21.68
CA GLY A 57 -4.41 -7.35 -21.46
C GLY A 57 -3.75 -7.09 -20.10
N GLY A 58 -4.49 -6.52 -19.13
CA GLY A 58 -3.99 -6.16 -17.80
C GLY A 58 -2.85 -5.12 -17.83
N LYS A 59 -2.11 -4.98 -16.71
CA LYS A 59 -0.94 -4.07 -16.56
C LYS A 59 0.21 -4.32 -17.56
N ARG A 60 0.14 -5.38 -18.38
CA ARG A 60 1.13 -5.66 -19.44
C ARG A 60 0.56 -5.19 -20.77
N ILE A 61 0.89 -3.95 -21.14
CA ILE A 61 0.54 -3.35 -22.43
C ILE A 61 1.10 -4.23 -23.55
N ASN A 62 0.23 -4.96 -24.24
CA ASN A 62 0.58 -5.66 -25.48
C ASN A 62 0.63 -4.63 -26.62
N PHE A 63 1.80 -4.04 -26.87
CA PHE A 63 2.06 -3.13 -27.99
C PHE A 63 1.82 -3.74 -29.38
N SER A 64 1.55 -5.05 -29.45
CA SER A 64 1.34 -5.80 -30.70
C SER A 64 -0.12 -5.88 -31.16
N GLN A 65 -1.10 -5.46 -30.35
CA GLN A 65 -2.52 -5.56 -30.73
C GLN A 65 -3.03 -4.24 -31.32
N LYS A 66 -3.07 -4.16 -32.66
CA LYS A 66 -3.73 -3.07 -33.39
C LYS A 66 -5.25 -3.23 -33.32
N SER A 67 -5.88 -2.56 -32.36
CA SER A 67 -7.32 -2.23 -32.34
C SER A 67 -7.54 -1.06 -31.36
N SER A 68 -8.61 -0.27 -31.52
CA SER A 68 -8.89 0.84 -30.61
C SER A 68 -9.35 0.31 -29.24
N TYR A 69 -9.15 1.11 -28.18
CA TYR A 69 -9.65 0.82 -26.83
C TYR A 69 -11.14 0.50 -26.84
N THR A 70 -11.93 1.29 -27.57
CA THR A 70 -13.38 1.15 -27.73
C THR A 70 -13.78 -0.23 -28.22
N THR A 71 -13.09 -0.77 -29.24
CA THR A 71 -13.39 -2.12 -29.75
C THR A 71 -13.15 -3.21 -28.71
N ARG A 72 -12.12 -3.06 -27.87
CA ARG A 72 -11.83 -4.03 -26.80
C ARG A 72 -12.86 -3.98 -25.67
N VAL A 73 -13.31 -2.78 -25.31
CA VAL A 73 -14.39 -2.61 -24.32
C VAL A 73 -15.69 -3.21 -24.87
N ASN A 74 -16.06 -2.94 -26.12
CA ASN A 74 -17.27 -3.50 -26.73
C ASN A 74 -17.21 -5.04 -26.79
N ALA A 75 -16.05 -5.62 -27.10
CA ALA A 75 -15.86 -7.07 -27.04
C ALA A 75 -16.02 -7.64 -25.62
N ALA A 76 -15.54 -6.93 -24.61
CA ALA A 76 -15.71 -7.32 -23.21
C ALA A 76 -17.19 -7.29 -22.77
N VAL A 77 -17.93 -6.25 -23.17
CA VAL A 77 -19.37 -6.12 -22.89
C VAL A 77 -20.16 -7.27 -23.52
N ILE A 78 -19.89 -7.58 -24.79
CA ILE A 78 -20.53 -8.71 -25.49
C ILE A 78 -20.22 -10.03 -24.77
N SER A 79 -18.98 -10.24 -24.35
CA SER A 79 -18.58 -11.46 -23.62
C SER A 79 -19.20 -11.55 -22.23
N PHE A 80 -19.37 -10.43 -21.54
CA PHE A 80 -19.97 -10.38 -20.20
C PHE A 80 -21.46 -10.72 -20.26
N ASN A 81 -22.18 -10.14 -21.21
CA ASN A 81 -23.62 -10.33 -21.37
C ASN A 81 -23.97 -11.70 -21.96
N SER A 82 -23.21 -12.16 -22.96
CA SER A 82 -23.51 -13.44 -23.63
C SER A 82 -22.98 -14.67 -22.88
N ARG A 83 -22.03 -14.49 -21.96
CA ARG A 83 -21.24 -15.55 -21.30
C ARG A 83 -20.53 -16.51 -22.27
N GLU A 84 -20.56 -16.22 -23.57
CA GLU A 84 -19.93 -16.96 -24.65
C GLU A 84 -18.65 -16.24 -25.06
N TYR A 85 -17.55 -16.97 -25.21
CA TYR A 85 -16.30 -16.39 -25.71
C TYR A 85 -16.48 -15.93 -27.17
N LEU A 86 -15.73 -14.91 -27.61
CA LEU A 86 -15.64 -14.44 -29.02
C LEU A 86 -15.40 -15.57 -30.06
N ARG A 87 -15.14 -16.79 -29.61
CA ARG A 87 -15.06 -18.02 -30.39
C ARG A 87 -16.31 -18.26 -31.25
N ALA A 88 -17.51 -18.01 -30.73
CA ALA A 88 -18.76 -18.24 -31.48
C ALA A 88 -18.84 -17.30 -32.69
N ILE A 89 -18.64 -16.00 -32.45
CA ILE A 89 -18.58 -14.96 -33.49
C ILE A 89 -17.46 -15.27 -34.49
N LYS A 90 -16.25 -15.59 -34.00
CA LYS A 90 -15.12 -15.92 -34.88
C LYS A 90 -15.40 -17.15 -35.74
N LYS A 91 -15.98 -18.22 -35.18
CA LYS A 91 -16.32 -19.44 -35.91
C LYS A 91 -17.38 -19.15 -36.98
N HIS A 92 -18.34 -18.28 -36.68
CA HIS A 92 -19.37 -17.87 -37.63
C HIS A 92 -18.82 -16.99 -38.76
N VAL A 93 -17.95 -16.03 -38.43
CA VAL A 93 -17.35 -15.11 -39.42
C VAL A 93 -16.29 -15.79 -40.30
N THR A 94 -15.49 -16.70 -39.73
CA THR A 94 -14.34 -17.29 -40.44
C THR A 94 -14.56 -18.74 -40.87
N ASN A 95 -15.74 -19.32 -40.59
CA ASN A 95 -16.09 -20.74 -40.79
C ASN A 95 -15.03 -21.75 -40.29
N THR A 96 -14.14 -21.31 -39.42
CA THR A 96 -13.00 -22.09 -38.92
C THR A 96 -12.91 -21.93 -37.41
N SER A 97 -12.66 -23.04 -36.72
CA SER A 97 -12.48 -23.01 -35.26
C SER A 97 -11.06 -22.53 -34.91
N PRO A 98 -10.87 -21.70 -33.88
CA PRO A 98 -9.54 -21.29 -33.45
C PRO A 98 -8.80 -22.49 -32.83
N ASP A 99 -7.96 -23.13 -33.63
CA ASP A 99 -7.20 -24.32 -33.24
C ASP A 99 -6.06 -23.97 -32.26
N LYS A 100 -6.10 -24.52 -31.05
CA LYS A 100 -5.13 -24.25 -29.97
C LYS A 100 -3.75 -24.83 -30.24
N ARG A 101 -3.60 -25.79 -31.16
CA ARG A 101 -2.36 -26.59 -31.29
C ARG A 101 -1.30 -25.96 -32.21
N ASN A 102 -1.70 -25.15 -33.18
CA ASN A 102 -0.79 -24.70 -34.24
C ASN A 102 0.02 -23.43 -33.94
N VAL A 103 -0.42 -22.58 -33.00
CA VAL A 103 0.30 -21.33 -32.67
C VAL A 103 1.58 -21.60 -31.85
N CYS A 104 1.52 -22.54 -30.90
CA CYS A 104 2.65 -22.86 -30.02
C CYS A 104 3.77 -23.63 -30.74
N GLN A 105 3.42 -24.48 -31.72
CA GLN A 105 4.40 -25.23 -32.51
C GLN A 105 5.10 -24.36 -33.56
N LYS A 106 4.37 -23.44 -34.23
CA LYS A 106 4.97 -22.50 -35.18
C LYS A 106 5.94 -21.51 -34.50
N ARG A 107 5.60 -21.00 -33.30
CA ARG A 107 6.50 -20.14 -32.52
C ARG A 107 7.80 -20.83 -32.10
N ARG A 108 7.74 -22.11 -31.68
CA ARG A 108 8.93 -22.87 -31.28
C ARG A 108 9.85 -23.23 -32.45
N LYS A 109 9.31 -23.41 -33.66
CA LYS A 109 10.12 -23.69 -34.86
C LYS A 109 10.88 -22.43 -35.34
N ILE A 110 10.24 -21.25 -35.30
CA ILE A 110 10.89 -19.99 -35.73
C ILE A 110 12.01 -19.55 -34.78
N LEU A 111 11.88 -19.79 -33.47
CA LEU A 111 12.94 -19.43 -32.50
C LEU A 111 14.23 -20.28 -32.63
N LYS A 112 14.15 -21.48 -33.24
CA LYS A 112 15.31 -22.39 -33.34
C LYS A 112 16.18 -22.12 -34.57
N THR A 113 15.66 -21.42 -35.58
CA THR A 113 16.35 -21.17 -36.86
C THR A 113 16.95 -19.77 -36.99
N ILE A 114 16.76 -18.87 -36.02
CA ILE A 114 17.38 -17.54 -36.05
C ILE A 114 18.79 -17.65 -35.47
N PRO A 115 19.86 -17.33 -36.24
CA PRO A 115 21.22 -17.27 -35.70
C PRO A 115 21.25 -16.27 -34.53
N LYS A 116 21.88 -16.64 -33.42
CA LYS A 116 22.06 -15.74 -32.27
C LYS A 116 22.99 -14.59 -32.67
N THR A 117 22.46 -13.56 -33.32
CA THR A 117 23.17 -12.29 -33.47
C THR A 117 23.32 -11.66 -32.09
N ALA A 118 24.55 -11.24 -31.76
CA ALA A 118 24.89 -10.64 -30.49
C ALA A 118 23.87 -9.53 -30.15
N LYS A 119 23.30 -9.58 -28.93
CA LYS A 119 22.39 -8.55 -28.46
C LYS A 119 23.11 -7.21 -28.48
N THR A 120 22.82 -6.37 -29.47
CA THR A 120 23.13 -4.95 -29.41
C THR A 120 22.39 -4.39 -28.20
N TYR A 121 23.14 -3.91 -27.20
CA TYR A 121 22.58 -3.14 -26.10
C TYR A 121 21.81 -1.97 -26.71
N LYS A 122 20.47 -2.00 -26.63
CA LYS A 122 19.68 -0.82 -26.96
C LYS A 122 20.09 0.27 -25.98
N LYS A 123 20.63 1.39 -26.49
CA LYS A 123 20.75 2.63 -25.71
C LYS A 123 19.41 2.86 -25.02
N SER A 124 19.43 3.10 -23.71
CA SER A 124 18.23 3.44 -22.96
C SER A 124 17.58 4.61 -23.68
N THR A 125 16.39 4.41 -24.23
CA THR A 125 15.52 5.51 -24.60
C THR A 125 15.23 6.25 -23.31
N THR A 126 15.93 7.37 -23.11
CA THR A 126 15.56 8.39 -22.13
C THR A 126 14.04 8.63 -22.28
N ALA A 127 13.34 8.78 -21.16
CA ALA A 127 11.91 9.06 -21.18
C ALA A 127 11.60 10.18 -22.18
N ASP A 128 10.51 10.01 -22.92
CA ASP A 128 10.04 10.93 -23.95
C ASP A 128 9.97 12.36 -23.38
N LYS A 129 10.64 13.30 -24.05
CA LYS A 129 10.64 14.73 -23.71
C LYS A 129 9.22 15.32 -23.68
N TYR A 130 8.26 14.64 -24.31
CA TYR A 130 6.87 15.07 -24.45
C TYR A 130 5.88 14.24 -23.61
N TYR A 131 6.34 13.43 -22.66
CA TYR A 131 5.44 12.74 -21.74
C TYR A 131 4.88 13.71 -20.67
N GLY A 132 4.03 14.63 -21.13
CA GLY A 132 3.45 15.73 -20.36
C GLY A 132 4.51 16.71 -19.89
N ASN A 133 4.36 17.99 -20.22
CA ASN A 133 5.01 18.99 -19.38
C ASN A 133 4.51 18.71 -17.95
N ALA A 134 5.39 18.25 -17.05
CA ALA A 134 5.09 18.42 -15.65
C ALA A 134 4.78 19.90 -15.51
N ASP A 135 3.60 20.25 -14.98
CA ASP A 135 3.22 21.64 -14.76
C ASP A 135 4.43 22.36 -14.17
N GLU A 136 4.73 23.54 -14.72
CA GLU A 136 5.75 24.40 -14.14
C GLU A 136 5.47 24.48 -12.63
N LEU A 137 6.55 24.46 -11.85
CA LEU A 137 6.49 24.46 -10.38
C LEU A 137 5.84 25.76 -9.93
N ASP A 138 4.52 25.85 -9.98
CA ASP A 138 3.76 26.99 -9.53
C ASP A 138 4.05 27.16 -8.04
N ASN A 139 4.88 28.16 -7.75
CA ASN A 139 5.08 28.75 -6.44
C ASN A 139 5.84 27.93 -5.39
N ILE A 140 6.78 27.06 -5.78
CA ILE A 140 7.89 26.79 -4.84
C ILE A 140 8.79 28.02 -4.95
N ARG A 141 8.77 28.90 -3.93
CA ARG A 141 9.75 30.00 -3.76
C ARG A 141 11.11 29.43 -4.19
N SER A 142 11.74 30.04 -5.20
CA SER A 142 13.04 29.59 -5.70
C SER A 142 13.95 29.31 -4.49
N ILE A 143 14.62 28.15 -4.46
CA ILE A 143 15.44 27.69 -3.31
C ILE A 143 16.47 28.76 -2.87
N ASN A 144 16.79 29.71 -3.76
CA ASN A 144 17.67 30.86 -3.51
C ASN A 144 16.98 32.07 -2.85
N ASN A 145 15.71 31.96 -2.44
CA ASN A 145 15.02 33.01 -1.71
C ASN A 145 15.53 33.02 -0.25
N GLN A 146 16.24 34.09 0.12
CA GLN A 146 16.83 34.25 1.45
C GLN A 146 15.78 34.19 2.57
N ASP A 147 14.57 34.70 2.36
CA ASP A 147 13.51 34.66 3.36
C ASP A 147 13.09 33.22 3.66
N LEU A 148 13.01 32.37 2.63
CA LEU A 148 12.71 30.95 2.80
C LEU A 148 13.81 30.22 3.58
N ILE A 149 15.07 30.51 3.29
CA ILE A 149 16.21 29.93 3.99
C ILE A 149 16.19 30.34 5.47
N ASN A 150 15.86 31.61 5.75
CA ASN A 150 15.74 32.12 7.12
C ASN A 150 14.59 31.46 7.89
N GLU A 151 13.42 31.33 7.28
CA GLU A 151 12.26 30.61 7.84
C GLU A 151 12.61 29.14 8.11
N MET A 152 13.27 28.46 7.17
CA MET A 152 13.74 27.08 7.32
C MET A 152 14.70 26.92 8.50
N ASN A 153 15.71 27.78 8.60
CA ASN A 153 16.68 27.74 9.69
C ASN A 153 16.03 28.04 11.04
N ALA A 154 15.07 28.97 11.09
CA ALA A 154 14.29 29.22 12.30
C ALA A 154 13.47 28.00 12.72
N PHE A 155 12.85 27.30 11.76
CA PHE A 155 12.12 26.08 12.02
C PHE A 155 13.02 24.95 12.55
N ILE A 156 14.20 24.74 11.95
CA ILE A 156 15.17 23.74 12.42
C ILE A 156 15.60 24.02 13.86
N ARG A 157 15.86 25.29 14.22
CA ARG A 157 16.21 25.65 15.61
C ARG A 157 15.12 25.26 16.61
N VAL A 158 13.85 25.44 16.25
CA VAL A 158 12.72 25.00 17.09
C VAL A 158 12.68 23.48 17.21
N LEU A 159 13.03 22.75 16.14
CA LEU A 159 13.09 21.28 16.17
C LEU A 159 14.27 20.73 16.97
N ASP A 160 15.37 21.48 17.07
CA ASP A 160 16.57 21.11 17.83
C ASP A 160 16.37 21.29 19.34
N ASP A 161 15.63 22.33 19.73
CA ASP A 161 15.31 22.70 21.11
C ASP A 161 14.14 21.87 21.66
N VAL A 162 14.32 20.55 21.68
CA VAL A 162 13.32 19.60 22.20
C VAL A 162 13.96 18.54 23.10
N ASP A 163 13.22 18.15 24.14
CA ASP A 163 13.58 17.01 24.97
C ASP A 163 13.23 15.70 24.23
N ARG A 164 14.23 15.15 23.55
CA ARG A 164 14.11 13.93 22.72
C ARG A 164 13.74 12.70 23.57
N SER A 165 14.29 12.59 24.78
CA SER A 165 14.01 11.46 25.68
C SER A 165 12.57 11.50 26.16
N ASN A 166 12.08 12.68 26.54
CA ASN A 166 10.69 12.83 26.94
C ASN A 166 9.71 12.64 25.76
N ILE A 167 10.09 13.07 24.55
CA ILE A 167 9.29 12.78 23.34
C ILE A 167 9.18 11.27 23.11
N GLU A 168 10.26 10.50 23.21
CA GLU A 168 10.21 9.04 23.06
C GLU A 168 9.21 8.44 24.05
N ILE A 169 9.34 8.76 25.34
CA ILE A 169 8.51 8.21 26.41
C ILE A 169 7.03 8.54 26.20
N GLU A 170 6.70 9.80 25.95
CA GLU A 170 5.30 10.25 25.75
C GLU A 170 4.67 9.73 24.44
N THR A 171 5.49 9.17 23.55
CA THR A 171 5.04 8.71 22.24
C THR A 171 5.12 7.18 22.06
N ARG A 172 5.37 6.43 23.14
CA ARG A 172 5.39 4.96 23.15
C ARG A 172 4.08 4.30 22.74
N ASP A 173 2.96 4.97 22.94
CA ASP A 173 1.65 4.51 22.46
C ASP A 173 1.46 4.72 20.93
N GLN A 174 2.48 5.23 20.24
CA GLN A 174 2.59 5.38 18.79
C GLN A 174 1.32 5.94 18.15
N ALA A 175 0.62 5.13 17.35
CA ALA A 175 -0.55 5.54 16.58
C ALA A 175 -1.74 6.02 17.43
N VAL A 176 -1.79 5.64 18.72
CA VAL A 176 -2.81 6.10 19.67
C VAL A 176 -2.46 7.49 20.20
N SER A 177 -1.17 7.81 20.34
CA SER A 177 -0.69 9.09 20.84
C SER A 177 -0.85 10.21 19.81
N GLU A 178 -1.59 11.26 20.19
CA GLU A 178 -1.74 12.45 19.34
C GLU A 178 -0.43 13.25 19.24
N LYS A 179 0.40 13.20 20.29
CA LYS A 179 1.75 13.80 20.28
C LYS A 179 2.62 13.11 19.24
N TRP A 180 2.59 11.78 19.17
CA TRP A 180 3.34 11.01 18.16
C TRP A 180 2.94 11.40 16.74
N LYS A 181 1.64 11.57 16.47
CA LYS A 181 1.16 12.02 15.15
C LYS A 181 1.67 13.42 14.83
N ARG A 182 1.60 14.36 15.77
CA ARG A 182 2.06 15.75 15.59
C ARG A 182 3.56 15.81 15.30
N GLU A 183 4.39 15.13 16.08
CA GLU A 183 5.84 15.10 15.87
C GLU A 183 6.21 14.53 14.49
N ARG A 184 5.46 13.52 14.01
CA ARG A 184 5.66 12.95 12.68
C ARG A 184 5.22 13.85 11.52
N LEU A 185 4.38 14.86 11.76
CA LEU A 185 4.04 15.87 10.76
C LEU A 185 5.16 16.90 10.60
N SER A 186 5.87 17.20 11.70
CA SER A 186 6.99 18.14 11.71
C SER A 186 8.31 17.53 11.24
N ARG A 187 8.39 16.19 11.08
CA ARG A 187 9.64 15.46 10.82
C ARG A 187 9.50 14.45 9.68
N LEU A 188 10.59 14.20 8.97
CA LEU A 188 10.69 13.17 7.94
C LEU A 188 10.94 11.81 8.59
N THR A 189 9.93 10.94 8.52
CA THR A 189 9.99 9.60 9.12
C THR A 189 10.68 8.58 8.22
N ALA A 190 11.31 7.55 8.81
CA ALA A 190 11.94 6.44 8.09
C ALA A 190 11.05 5.81 7.00
N SER A 191 9.74 5.66 7.27
CA SER A 191 8.76 5.14 6.31
C SER A 191 8.61 5.98 5.04
N ASN A 192 8.91 7.28 5.10
CA ASN A 192 8.86 8.21 3.97
C ASN A 192 10.25 8.49 3.37
N PHE A 193 11.31 8.31 4.15
CA PHE A 193 12.67 8.69 3.79
C PHE A 193 13.13 8.08 2.46
N GLY A 194 12.92 6.77 2.28
CA GLY A 194 13.28 6.09 1.02
C GLY A 194 12.54 6.62 -0.21
N ARG A 195 11.31 7.12 -0.06
CA ARG A 195 10.55 7.77 -1.16
C ARG A 195 11.15 9.12 -1.52
N ILE A 196 11.59 9.88 -0.52
CA ILE A 196 12.20 11.20 -0.69
C ILE A 196 13.58 11.09 -1.35
N CYS A 197 14.45 10.20 -0.86
CA CYS A 197 15.80 10.01 -1.43
C CYS A 197 15.79 9.56 -2.89
N LYS A 198 14.74 8.86 -3.33
CA LYS A 198 14.59 8.38 -4.71
C LYS A 198 13.87 9.37 -5.63
N MET A 199 13.41 10.51 -5.10
CA MET A 199 12.70 11.52 -5.88
C MET A 199 13.67 12.20 -6.86
N ARG A 200 13.24 12.38 -8.11
CA ARG A 200 14.06 13.06 -9.11
C ARG A 200 14.05 14.56 -8.84
N PRO A 201 15.15 15.28 -9.10
CA PRO A 201 15.17 16.74 -8.99
C PRO A 201 14.12 17.45 -9.85
N SER A 202 13.73 16.84 -10.98
CA SER A 202 12.69 17.36 -11.88
C SER A 202 11.26 17.04 -11.43
N THR A 203 11.07 16.20 -10.41
CA THR A 203 9.74 15.84 -9.90
C THR A 203 9.36 16.78 -8.77
N SER A 204 8.19 17.42 -8.88
CA SER A 204 7.67 18.29 -7.83
C SER A 204 7.49 17.54 -6.51
N CYS A 205 7.98 18.11 -5.42
CA CYS A 205 7.77 17.58 -4.08
C CYS A 205 6.36 17.84 -3.53
N LYS A 206 5.55 18.69 -4.18
CA LYS A 206 4.22 19.13 -3.72
C LYS A 206 3.31 17.98 -3.31
N ASN A 207 3.17 16.97 -4.18
CA ASN A 207 2.31 15.81 -3.90
C ASN A 207 2.88 14.93 -2.78
N THR A 208 4.20 14.82 -2.66
CA THR A 208 4.86 14.08 -1.59
C THR A 208 4.63 14.77 -0.25
N VAL A 209 4.80 16.10 -0.19
CA VAL A 209 4.55 16.91 1.01
C VAL A 209 3.08 16.84 1.41
N TYR A 210 2.16 17.03 0.46
CA TYR A 210 0.72 16.90 0.71
C TYR A 210 0.36 15.50 1.25
N SER A 211 0.95 14.45 0.67
CA SER A 211 0.76 13.08 1.14
C SER A 211 1.30 12.83 2.54
N ILE A 212 2.35 13.54 2.98
CA ILE A 212 2.90 13.37 4.33
C ILE A 212 2.02 14.12 5.34
N LEU A 213 1.53 15.30 4.99
CA LEU A 213 0.80 16.17 5.91
C LEU A 213 -0.68 15.78 6.11
N TYR A 214 -1.35 15.30 5.06
CA TYR A 214 -2.82 15.20 5.06
C TYR A 214 -3.36 13.80 4.76
N ASN A 215 -2.53 12.85 4.36
CA ASN A 215 -3.04 11.56 3.91
C ASN A 215 -3.31 10.61 5.09
N ASN A 216 -4.55 10.17 5.21
CA ASN A 216 -4.95 9.08 6.10
C ASN A 216 -5.23 7.83 5.26
N PHE A 217 -4.23 6.94 5.19
CA PHE A 217 -4.34 5.69 4.44
C PHE A 217 -4.74 4.54 5.36
N SER A 218 -5.89 3.92 5.09
CA SER A 218 -6.29 2.63 5.68
C SER A 218 -6.65 1.65 4.57
N CYS A 219 -6.19 0.42 4.69
CA CYS A 219 -6.59 -0.67 3.81
C CYS A 219 -6.48 -2.00 4.54
N LYS A 220 -7.16 -3.04 4.03
CA LYS A 220 -7.21 -4.38 4.64
C LYS A 220 -5.81 -4.96 4.94
N SER A 221 -4.81 -4.67 4.10
CA SER A 221 -3.45 -5.16 4.35
C SER A 221 -2.72 -4.42 5.46
N VAL A 222 -2.99 -3.12 5.65
CA VAL A 222 -2.43 -2.35 6.77
C VAL A 222 -3.13 -2.75 8.06
N GLU A 223 -4.45 -2.91 8.04
CA GLU A 223 -5.23 -3.40 9.18
C GLU A 223 -4.73 -4.77 9.65
N TYR A 224 -4.60 -5.73 8.73
CA TYR A 224 -4.02 -7.04 9.03
C TYR A 224 -2.60 -6.95 9.60
N GLY A 225 -1.76 -6.07 9.05
CA GLY A 225 -0.41 -5.84 9.57
C GLY A 225 -0.43 -5.41 11.04
N ARG A 226 -1.28 -4.45 11.39
CA ARG A 226 -1.44 -3.94 12.76
C ARG A 226 -1.97 -5.01 13.71
N ASP A 227 -2.96 -5.80 13.27
CA ASP A 227 -3.55 -6.85 14.10
C ASP A 227 -2.55 -7.98 14.41
N MET A 228 -1.70 -8.31 13.44
CA MET A 228 -0.71 -9.40 13.56
C MET A 228 0.59 -8.99 14.24
N GLU A 229 0.89 -7.69 14.33
CA GLU A 229 2.18 -7.21 14.83
C GLU A 229 2.47 -7.69 16.26
N ASN A 230 1.52 -7.52 17.18
CA ASN A 230 1.69 -7.95 18.58
C ASN A 230 1.80 -9.47 18.70
N ILE A 231 1.07 -10.22 17.86
CA ILE A 231 1.15 -11.69 17.82
C ILE A 231 2.55 -12.11 17.36
N ALA A 232 3.07 -11.48 16.29
CA ALA A 232 4.39 -11.77 15.77
C ALA A 232 5.51 -11.39 16.76
N LYS A 233 5.35 -10.31 17.54
CA LYS A 233 6.26 -9.97 18.64
C LYS A 233 6.33 -11.10 19.66
N GLN A 234 5.18 -11.55 20.17
CA GLN A 234 5.11 -12.64 21.15
C GLN A 234 5.76 -13.93 20.63
N TYR A 235 5.44 -14.34 19.40
CA TYR A 235 6.08 -15.51 18.80
C TYR A 235 7.60 -15.36 18.66
N PHE A 236 8.08 -14.17 18.32
CA PHE A 236 9.52 -13.91 18.25
C PHE A 236 10.17 -13.98 19.63
N GLU A 237 9.55 -13.38 20.65
CA GLU A 237 10.03 -13.42 22.04
C GLU A 237 10.12 -14.86 22.55
N ASP A 238 9.08 -15.68 22.32
CA ASP A 238 9.03 -17.07 22.75
C ASP A 238 10.04 -17.96 22.00
N MET A 239 10.21 -17.75 20.70
CA MET A 239 11.09 -18.57 19.86
C MET A 239 12.57 -18.33 20.13
N TYR A 240 12.95 -17.07 20.34
CA TYR A 240 14.35 -16.67 20.48
C TYR A 240 14.74 -16.29 21.91
N ASN A 241 13.79 -16.30 22.85
CA ASN A 241 13.98 -15.93 24.25
C ASN A 241 14.61 -14.52 24.40
N PHE A 242 14.14 -13.59 23.56
CA PHE A 242 14.44 -12.16 23.65
C PHE A 242 13.25 -11.40 24.20
N GLN A 243 13.48 -10.27 24.85
CA GLN A 243 12.43 -9.35 25.26
C GLN A 243 12.39 -8.15 24.32
N ILE A 244 11.24 -7.92 23.68
CA ILE A 244 11.00 -6.77 22.82
C ILE A 244 10.34 -5.68 23.66
N VAL A 245 11.02 -4.55 23.79
CA VAL A 245 10.50 -3.36 24.46
C VAL A 245 9.80 -2.46 23.45
N SER A 246 8.60 -2.00 23.79
CA SER A 246 7.89 -1.00 23.01
C SER A 246 8.61 0.34 23.08
N CYS A 247 8.60 1.06 21.97
CA CYS A 247 9.30 2.34 21.85
C CYS A 247 8.47 3.37 21.11
N GLY A 248 8.70 4.63 21.44
CA GLY A 248 8.10 5.77 20.77
C GLY A 248 8.88 6.25 19.56
N LEU A 249 8.80 7.55 19.32
CA LEU A 249 9.50 8.22 18.24
C LEU A 249 10.91 8.62 18.69
N PHE A 250 11.92 8.11 18.01
CA PHE A 250 13.30 8.56 18.12
C PHE A 250 13.56 9.68 17.13
N ILE A 251 14.15 10.76 17.62
CA ILE A 251 14.60 11.90 16.81
C ILE A 251 16.11 11.77 16.65
N ASP A 252 16.60 12.00 15.43
CA ASP A 252 18.03 11.94 15.15
C ASP A 252 18.80 13.02 15.94
N MET A 253 20.03 12.68 16.35
CA MET A 253 20.86 13.56 17.18
C MET A 253 21.53 14.69 16.37
N GLU A 254 21.83 14.43 15.10
CA GLU A 254 22.51 15.38 14.21
C GLU A 254 21.49 16.17 13.37
N TYR A 255 20.41 15.51 12.94
CA TYR A 255 19.40 16.06 12.05
C TYR A 255 18.01 15.97 12.68
N SER A 256 17.63 16.94 13.52
CA SER A 256 16.35 16.88 14.26
C SER A 256 15.10 16.79 13.38
N PHE A 257 15.17 17.17 12.11
CA PHE A 257 14.08 16.96 11.15
C PHE A 257 13.89 15.49 10.72
N LEU A 258 14.78 14.56 11.11
CA LEU A 258 14.67 13.13 10.87
C LEU A 258 14.18 12.41 12.13
N ALA A 259 13.31 11.42 11.93
CA ALA A 259 12.80 10.60 13.01
C ALA A 259 12.47 9.16 12.57
N ALA A 260 12.48 8.23 13.52
CA ALA A 260 12.10 6.84 13.31
C ALA A 260 11.36 6.28 14.52
N SER A 261 10.46 5.35 14.29
CA SER A 261 9.73 4.62 15.35
C SER A 261 9.82 3.16 14.94
N PRO A 262 10.81 2.41 15.45
CA PRO A 262 10.92 0.98 15.15
C PRO A 262 9.74 0.21 15.76
N ASP A 263 9.49 -1.01 15.29
CA ASP A 263 8.41 -1.84 15.81
C ASP A 263 8.74 -2.32 17.23
N GLY A 264 10.02 -2.49 17.55
CA GLY A 264 10.49 -2.71 18.91
C GLY A 264 12.00 -2.67 19.03
N ILE A 265 12.47 -2.68 20.28
CA ILE A 265 13.89 -2.66 20.63
C ILE A 265 14.20 -3.92 21.44
N ILE A 266 15.32 -4.56 21.13
CA ILE A 266 15.86 -5.67 21.93
C ILE A 266 17.12 -5.16 22.61
N ASP A 267 17.11 -5.20 23.94
CA ASP A 267 18.16 -4.67 24.80
C ASP A 267 18.53 -3.23 24.42
N ASN A 268 19.82 -2.93 24.28
CA ASN A 268 20.34 -1.61 23.89
C ASN A 268 20.98 -1.57 22.49
N ASN A 269 21.05 -2.71 21.79
CA ASN A 269 21.89 -2.85 20.59
C ASN A 269 21.15 -3.35 19.34
N ALA A 270 19.88 -3.73 19.43
CA ALA A 270 19.14 -4.27 18.31
C ALA A 270 17.73 -3.69 18.21
N ILE A 271 17.25 -3.60 16.98
CA ILE A 271 15.89 -3.19 16.65
C ILE A 271 15.18 -4.31 15.91
N VAL A 272 13.86 -4.32 16.04
CA VAL A 272 12.97 -5.29 15.38
C VAL A 272 12.07 -4.53 14.40
N GLU A 273 11.97 -5.08 13.20
CA GLU A 273 11.04 -4.63 12.15
C GLU A 273 10.20 -5.84 11.72
N ILE A 274 8.90 -5.80 11.99
CA ILE A 274 7.95 -6.87 11.73
C ILE A 274 7.19 -6.58 10.44
N LYS A 275 6.96 -7.65 9.67
CA LYS A 275 6.17 -7.60 8.45
C LYS A 275 5.21 -8.77 8.41
N ALA A 276 3.91 -8.47 8.40
CA ALA A 276 2.84 -9.43 8.18
C ALA A 276 2.20 -9.19 6.80
N PRO A 277 2.68 -9.85 5.73
CA PRO A 277 2.16 -9.65 4.39
C PRO A 277 0.76 -10.26 4.24
N TYR A 278 -0.25 -9.42 3.99
CA TYR A 278 -1.64 -9.85 3.80
C TYR A 278 -1.82 -10.93 2.70
N ALA A 279 -0.96 -10.93 1.68
CA ALA A 279 -1.00 -11.93 0.60
C ALA A 279 -0.65 -13.35 1.07
N ALA A 280 0.03 -13.49 2.21
CA ALA A 280 0.43 -14.78 2.78
C ALA A 280 -0.44 -15.18 3.98
N LYS A 281 -1.55 -14.49 4.26
CA LYS A 281 -2.39 -14.76 5.44
C LYS A 281 -2.97 -16.18 5.48
N ASP A 282 -3.20 -16.78 4.31
CA ASP A 282 -3.81 -18.11 4.14
C ASP A 282 -2.78 -19.16 3.72
N THR A 283 -1.48 -18.83 3.72
CA THR A 283 -0.45 -19.81 3.37
C THR A 283 -0.18 -20.72 4.56
N LEU A 284 -0.24 -22.03 4.35
CA LEU A 284 0.18 -23.01 5.34
C LEU A 284 1.68 -22.86 5.60
N ASN A 285 2.06 -22.91 6.88
CA ASN A 285 3.47 -23.04 7.25
C ASN A 285 3.97 -24.37 6.67
N ILE A 286 5.07 -24.33 5.91
CA ILE A 286 5.64 -25.51 5.25
C ILE A 286 6.12 -26.57 6.28
N ASN A 287 6.17 -26.22 7.57
CA ASN A 287 6.71 -27.04 8.65
C ASN A 287 5.68 -27.39 9.75
N GLU A 288 4.38 -27.32 9.46
CA GLU A 288 3.33 -27.94 10.29
C GLU A 288 2.89 -29.29 9.71
#